data_AF-A0A7S0R4T4-F1
#
_entry.id   AF-A0A7S0R4T4-F1
#
_cell.length_a   1.000
_cell.length_b   1.000
_cell.length_c   1.000
_cell.angle_alpha   90.00
_cell.angle_beta   90.00
_cell.angle_gamma   90.00
#
_symmetry.space_group_name_H-M   'P 1'
#
loop_
_entity.id
_entity.type
_entity.pdbx_description
1 polymer ?
#
loop_
_entity_poly.entity_id
_entity_poly.type
_entity_poly.pdbx_seq_one_letter_code
_entity_poly.pdbx_strand_id
1 'polypeptide(L)'
;VITDIEGSTALWDMLEQQVMDRVLALHHTAVREVCGRCAGYESGTEGDAFVLAFHNARDAVLFGTEVQEALMRCNWPEELLAVEVCKPLYVTPLSQRQLSQQAADAAKPGQQATG
;
A
#
# COMPACT_ATOMS: atom_id res chain seq x y z
N VAL A 1 -15.52 -6.01 0.94
CA VAL A 1 -14.25 -5.32 0.58
C VAL A 1 -13.72 -6.00 -0.66
N ILE A 2 -13.25 -5.22 -1.63
CA ILE A 2 -12.58 -5.74 -2.82
C ILE A 2 -11.16 -5.18 -2.79
N THR A 3 -10.17 -6.00 -3.13
CA THR A 3 -8.76 -5.60 -3.22
C THR A 3 -8.22 -5.94 -4.59
N ASP A 4 -7.17 -5.24 -4.99
CA ASP A 4 -6.40 -5.49 -6.21
C ASP A 4 -4.98 -4.94 -6.02
N ILE A 5 -3.96 -5.52 -6.66
CA ILE A 5 -2.60 -4.95 -6.60
C ILE A 5 -2.46 -3.91 -7.71
N GLU A 6 -2.16 -2.68 -7.33
CA GLU A 6 -1.95 -1.60 -8.29
C GLU A 6 -0.78 -1.93 -9.24
N GLY A 7 -1.05 -1.89 -10.55
CA GLY A 7 -0.02 -2.09 -11.57
C GLY A 7 0.47 -3.53 -11.73
N SER A 8 -0.24 -4.54 -11.21
CA SER A 8 0.18 -5.94 -11.25
C SER A 8 0.47 -6.48 -12.66
N THR A 9 -0.32 -6.09 -13.67
CA THR A 9 -0.04 -6.44 -15.08
C THR A 9 1.34 -5.97 -15.53
N ALA A 10 1.75 -4.75 -15.16
CA ALA A 10 3.08 -4.24 -15.52
C ALA A 10 4.18 -4.97 -14.73
N LEU A 11 3.92 -5.34 -13.47
CA LEU A 11 4.86 -6.14 -12.68
C LEU A 11 5.10 -7.52 -13.30
N TRP A 12 4.06 -8.15 -13.85
CA TRP A 12 4.17 -9.41 -14.59
C TRP A 12 5.03 -9.32 -15.85
N ASP A 13 5.04 -8.16 -16.52
CA ASP A 13 5.89 -7.92 -17.70
C ASP A 13 7.35 -7.60 -17.31
N MET A 14 7.57 -7.04 -16.12
CA MET A 14 8.89 -6.59 -15.66
C MET A 14 9.67 -7.64 -14.88
N LEU A 15 8.99 -8.56 -14.20
CA LEU A 15 9.60 -9.51 -13.28
C LEU A 15 9.52 -10.94 -13.83
N GLU A 16 10.48 -11.77 -13.43
CA GLU A 16 10.43 -13.19 -13.73
C GLU A 16 9.23 -13.85 -13.05
N GLN A 17 8.64 -14.85 -13.72
CA GLN A 17 7.45 -15.57 -13.23
C GLN A 17 7.63 -16.09 -11.80
N GLN A 18 8.81 -16.65 -11.48
CA GLN A 18 9.10 -17.19 -10.14
C GLN A 18 9.10 -16.11 -9.05
N VAL A 19 9.50 -14.88 -9.39
CA VAL A 19 9.46 -13.74 -8.47
C VAL A 19 8.00 -13.35 -8.23
N MET A 20 7.20 -13.21 -9.30
CA MET A 20 5.79 -12.87 -9.17
C MET A 20 4.97 -13.91 -8.41
N ASP A 21 5.24 -15.20 -8.62
CA ASP A 21 4.61 -16.27 -7.84
C ASP A 21 4.88 -16.12 -6.33
N ARG A 22 6.12 -15.76 -5.97
CA ARG A 22 6.50 -15.50 -4.57
C ARG A 22 5.83 -14.24 -4.02
N VAL A 23 5.75 -13.17 -4.81
CA VAL A 23 5.04 -11.93 -4.45
C VAL A 23 3.57 -12.22 -4.18
N LEU A 24 2.89 -12.93 -5.08
CA LEU A 24 1.48 -13.30 -4.89
C LEU A 24 1.28 -14.20 -3.68
N ALA A 25 2.16 -15.16 -3.44
CA ALA A 25 2.07 -16.02 -2.26
C ALA A 25 2.15 -15.20 -0.95
N LEU A 26 3.06 -14.22 -0.88
CA LEU A 26 3.17 -13.31 0.27
C LEU A 26 1.93 -12.41 0.42
N HIS A 27 1.47 -11.80 -0.67
CA HIS A 27 0.25 -10.99 -0.69
C HIS A 27 -0.96 -11.79 -0.21
N HIS A 28 -1.21 -12.96 -0.81
CA HIS A 28 -2.32 -13.84 -0.47
C HIS A 28 -2.29 -14.27 0.99
N THR A 29 -1.10 -14.60 1.51
CA THR A 29 -0.93 -14.98 2.92
C THR A 29 -1.32 -13.84 3.84
N ALA A 30 -0.79 -12.63 3.61
CA ALA A 30 -1.10 -11.46 4.42
C ALA A 30 -2.60 -11.12 4.39
N VAL A 31 -3.22 -11.13 3.21
CA VAL A 31 -4.66 -10.87 3.05
C VAL A 31 -5.49 -11.89 3.81
N ARG A 32 -5.20 -13.19 3.65
CA ARG A 32 -5.97 -14.27 4.31
C ARG A 32 -5.82 -14.25 5.83
N GLU A 33 -4.62 -14.02 6.34
CA GLU A 33 -4.38 -13.92 7.79
C GLU A 33 -5.14 -12.75 8.42
N VAL A 34 -5.08 -11.57 7.82
CA VAL A 34 -5.79 -10.39 8.32
C VAL A 34 -7.31 -10.55 8.15
N CYS A 35 -7.76 -11.10 7.03
CA CYS A 35 -9.18 -11.43 6.81
C CYS A 35 -9.72 -12.31 7.94
N GLY A 36 -9.01 -13.38 8.30
CA GLY A 36 -9.40 -14.26 9.41
C GLY A 36 -9.43 -13.55 10.77
N ARG A 37 -8.43 -12.71 11.06
CA ARG A 37 -8.38 -11.90 12.30
C ARG A 37 -9.54 -10.91 12.42
N CYS A 38 -9.98 -10.34 11.30
CA CYS A 38 -11.08 -9.39 11.23
C CYS A 38 -12.45 -10.07 11.02
N ALA A 39 -12.59 -11.37 11.30
CA ALA A 39 -13.84 -12.11 11.12
C ALA A 39 -14.46 -11.99 9.71
N GLY A 40 -13.59 -11.88 8.70
CA GLY A 40 -13.94 -11.84 7.30
C GLY A 40 -14.11 -13.21 6.69
N TYR A 41 -14.79 -13.24 5.54
CA TYR A 41 -14.99 -14.40 4.70
C TYR A 41 -14.46 -14.12 3.30
N GLU A 42 -13.57 -14.98 2.79
CA GLU A 42 -13.12 -14.94 1.40
C GLU A 42 -14.22 -15.51 0.49
N SER A 43 -14.87 -14.65 -0.29
CA SER A 43 -15.87 -15.07 -1.28
C SER A 43 -15.23 -15.58 -2.56
N GLY A 44 -14.07 -15.05 -2.93
CA GLY A 44 -13.36 -15.45 -4.13
C GLY A 44 -12.05 -14.70 -4.31
N THR A 45 -11.20 -15.27 -5.16
CA THR A 45 -9.91 -14.72 -5.58
C THR A 45 -9.79 -14.87 -7.09
N GLU A 46 -9.37 -13.81 -7.77
CA GLU A 46 -9.10 -13.81 -9.22
C GLU A 46 -7.74 -13.14 -9.45
N GLY A 47 -6.70 -13.94 -9.74
CA GLY A 47 -5.33 -13.45 -9.82
C GLY A 47 -4.85 -12.89 -8.48
N ASP A 48 -4.59 -11.59 -8.45
CA ASP A 48 -4.19 -10.78 -7.30
C ASP A 48 -5.36 -10.12 -6.56
N ALA A 49 -6.56 -10.15 -7.13
CA ALA A 49 -7.75 -9.55 -6.54
C ALA A 49 -8.46 -10.49 -5.56
N PHE A 50 -8.96 -9.93 -4.45
CA PHE A 50 -9.82 -10.65 -3.49
C PHE A 50 -11.19 -9.99 -3.38
N VAL A 51 -12.22 -10.82 -3.25
CA VAL A 51 -13.58 -10.40 -2.87
C VAL A 51 -13.88 -10.95 -1.48
N LEU A 52 -14.00 -10.05 -0.50
CA LEU A 52 -14.16 -10.40 0.91
C LEU A 52 -15.48 -9.86 1.47
N ALA A 53 -16.16 -10.65 2.30
CA ALA A 53 -17.37 -10.27 3.01
C ALA A 53 -17.11 -10.17 4.52
N PHE A 54 -17.77 -9.20 5.17
CA PHE A 54 -17.67 -8.99 6.61
C PHE A 54 -19.08 -8.79 7.18
N HIS A 55 -19.30 -9.20 8.42
CA HIS A 55 -20.61 -9.14 9.08
C HIS A 55 -21.06 -7.69 9.36
N ASN A 56 -20.11 -6.77 9.55
CA ASN A 56 -20.39 -5.36 9.79
C ASN A 56 -19.30 -4.47 9.18
N ALA A 57 -19.61 -3.19 9.03
CA ALA A 57 -18.71 -2.21 8.41
C ALA A 57 -17.44 -1.92 9.23
N ARG A 58 -17.50 -2.06 10.57
CA ARG A 58 -16.35 -1.82 11.44
C ARG A 58 -15.24 -2.83 11.14
N ASP A 59 -15.58 -4.10 11.01
CA ASP A 59 -14.62 -5.16 10.72
C ASP A 59 -14.01 -5.02 9.32
N ALA A 60 -14.82 -4.60 8.33
CA ALA A 60 -14.34 -4.30 6.99
C ALA A 60 -13.32 -3.15 6.95
N VAL A 61 -13.55 -2.08 7.73
CA VAL A 61 -12.61 -0.94 7.83
C VAL A 61 -11.36 -1.32 8.60
N LEU A 62 -11.51 -2.13 9.67
CA LEU A 62 -10.37 -2.65 10.43
C LEU A 62 -9.47 -3.50 9.52
N PHE A 63 -10.05 -4.42 8.75
CA PHE A 63 -9.34 -5.20 7.74
C PHE A 63 -8.56 -4.30 6.79
N GLY A 64 -9.19 -3.25 6.26
CA GLY A 64 -8.56 -2.33 5.32
C GLY A 64 -7.31 -1.64 5.89
N THR A 65 -7.30 -1.36 7.20
CA THR A 65 -6.13 -0.75 7.86
C THR A 65 -5.07 -1.79 8.19
N GLU A 66 -5.49 -2.93 8.78
CA GLU A 66 -4.57 -3.98 9.21
C GLU A 66 -3.87 -4.66 8.03
N VAL A 67 -4.54 -4.81 6.88
CA VAL A 67 -3.93 -5.44 5.69
C VAL A 67 -2.85 -4.55 5.09
N GLN A 68 -3.06 -3.23 5.08
CA GLN A 68 -2.04 -2.28 4.62
C GLN A 68 -0.82 -2.31 5.55
N GLU A 69 -1.03 -2.36 6.87
CA GLU A 69 0.08 -2.53 7.81
C GLU A 69 0.82 -3.86 7.62
N ALA A 70 0.10 -4.96 7.42
CA ALA A 70 0.69 -6.26 7.18
C ALA A 70 1.54 -6.26 5.90
N LEU A 71 1.01 -5.72 4.79
CA LEU A 71 1.73 -5.63 3.51
C LEU A 71 2.99 -4.76 3.59
N MET A 72 3.00 -3.70 4.40
CA MET A 72 4.21 -2.90 4.64
C MET A 72 5.31 -3.67 5.39
N ARG A 73 4.95 -4.72 6.14
CA ARG A 73 5.88 -5.53 6.93
C ARG A 73 6.26 -6.84 6.25
N CYS A 74 5.67 -7.16 5.10
CA CYS A 74 6.00 -8.36 4.34
C CYS A 74 7.47 -8.33 3.89
N ASN A 75 8.12 -9.49 3.96
CA ASN A 75 9.49 -9.68 3.47
C ASN A 75 9.46 -9.86 1.94
N TRP A 76 9.16 -8.78 1.23
CA TRP A 76 9.10 -8.76 -0.23
C TRP A 76 10.44 -9.16 -0.87
N PRO A 77 10.43 -9.83 -2.04
CA PRO A 77 11.66 -10.13 -2.79
C PRO A 77 12.42 -8.87 -3.17
N GLU A 78 13.76 -8.91 -3.16
CA GLU A 78 14.61 -7.76 -3.49
C GLU A 78 14.38 -7.30 -4.94
N GLU A 79 14.08 -8.23 -5.84
CA GLU A 79 13.77 -7.97 -7.24
C GLU A 79 12.52 -7.11 -7.40
N LEU A 80 11.48 -7.33 -6.56
CA LEU A 80 10.30 -6.47 -6.53
C LEU A 80 10.68 -5.07 -6.03
N LEU A 81 11.46 -4.98 -4.95
CA LEU A 81 11.86 -3.71 -4.35
C LEU A 81 12.82 -2.89 -5.22
N ALA A 82 13.43 -3.52 -6.24
CA ALA A 82 14.24 -2.86 -7.25
C ALA A 82 13.39 -2.16 -8.34
N VAL A 83 12.10 -2.50 -8.47
CA VAL A 83 11.18 -1.81 -9.37
C VAL A 83 10.85 -0.44 -8.80
N GLU A 84 10.99 0.62 -9.60
CA GLU A 84 10.88 2.01 -9.14
C GLU A 84 9.59 2.30 -8.36
N VAL A 85 8.44 1.78 -8.84
CA VAL A 85 7.13 1.99 -8.18
C VAL A 85 6.93 1.16 -6.91
N CYS A 86 7.75 0.13 -6.66
CA CYS A 86 7.66 -0.74 -5.49
C CYS A 86 8.79 -0.49 -4.47
N LYS A 87 9.68 0.48 -4.76
CA LYS A 87 10.79 0.81 -3.89
C LYS A 87 10.29 1.40 -2.56
N PRO A 88 10.86 1.01 -1.41
CA PRO A 88 10.48 1.58 -0.12
C PRO A 88 10.71 3.09 -0.08
N LEU A 89 9.67 3.84 0.28
CA LEU A 89 9.74 5.30 0.46
C LEU A 89 9.70 5.63 1.96
N TYR A 90 10.79 6.21 2.46
CA TYR A 90 10.91 6.63 3.85
C TYR A 90 10.67 8.12 3.96
N VAL A 91 9.58 8.51 4.63
CA VAL A 91 9.33 9.92 4.97
C VAL A 91 10.03 10.24 6.28
N THR A 92 10.86 11.29 6.29
CA THR A 92 11.38 11.86 7.53
C THR A 92 10.36 12.88 8.03
N PRO A 93 9.86 12.77 9.28
CA PRO A 93 9.01 13.80 9.85
C PRO A 93 9.75 15.14 9.83
N LEU A 94 9.10 16.18 9.33
CA LEU A 94 9.66 17.52 9.41
C LEU A 94 9.86 17.87 10.88
N SER A 95 11.08 18.28 11.22
CA SER A 95 11.33 18.86 12.53
C SER A 95 10.42 20.06 12.75
N GLN A 96 10.13 20.39 14.01
CA GLN A 96 9.29 21.54 14.35
C GLN A 96 9.81 22.85 13.73
N ARG A 97 11.14 22.99 13.60
CA ARG A 97 11.76 24.11 12.87
C ARG A 97 11.41 24.13 11.38
N GLN A 98 11.45 22.97 10.72
CA GLN A 98 11.09 22.85 9.31
C GLN A 98 9.59 23.11 9.08
N LEU A 99 8.72 22.63 9.97
CA LEU A 99 7.28 22.93 9.93
C LEU A 99 7.01 24.43 10.08
N SER A 100 7.65 25.10 11.05
CA SER A 100 7.51 26.55 11.24
C SER A 100 8.04 27.34 10.04
N GLN A 101 9.15 26.92 9.43
CA GLN A 101 9.72 27.58 8.26
C GLN A 101 8.83 27.42 7.02
N GLN A 102 8.31 26.20 6.77
CA GLN A 102 7.43 25.92 5.64
C GLN A 102 6.09 26.64 5.76
N ALA A 103 5.54 26.75 6.98
CA ALA A 103 4.36 27.56 7.25
C ALA A 103 4.62 29.07 7.03
N ALA A 104 5.80 29.56 7.43
CA ALA A 104 6.20 30.95 7.21
C ALA A 104 6.39 31.29 5.72
N ASP A 105 6.92 30.37 4.93
CA ASP A 105 7.11 30.55 3.48
C ASP A 105 5.79 30.41 2.70
N ALA A 106 4.88 29.53 3.13
CA ALA A 106 3.53 29.43 2.57
C ALA A 106 2.64 30.65 2.90
N ALA A 107 2.95 31.39 3.98
CA ALA A 107 2.22 32.58 4.40
C ALA A 107 2.70 33.87 3.71
N LYS A 108 3.79 33.84 2.91
CA LYS A 108 4.23 34.99 2.11
C LYS A 108 3.36 35.09 0.85
N PRO A 109 2.54 36.15 0.68
CA PRO A 109 1.82 36.37 -0.57
C PRO A 109 2.82 36.62 -1.70
N GLY A 110 2.57 36.06 -2.88
CA GLY A 110 3.42 36.22 -4.05
C GLY A 110 3.71 37.69 -4.37
N GLN A 111 4.95 38.11 -4.12
CA GLN A 111 5.49 39.34 -4.69
C GLN A 111 6.02 39.05 -6.10
N GLN A 112 5.14 39.14 -7.09
CA GLN A 112 5.46 39.57 -8.46
C GLN A 112 4.24 40.38 -8.95
N ALA A 113 4.16 41.68 -8.68
CA ALA A 113 4.84 42.79 -9.35
C ALA A 113 4.37 42.98 -10.80
N THR A 114 3.42 43.92 -10.93
CA THR A 114 3.09 44.73 -12.09
C THR A 114 4.34 45.38 -12.71
N GLY A 115 4.39 45.46 -14.04
CA GLY A 115 5.41 46.22 -14.79
C GLY A 115 5.46 45.83 -16.25
#